data_AF-A0A7C8YCW0-F1
#
_entry.id   AF-A0A7C8YCW0-F1
#
_cell.length_a   1.000
_cell.length_b   1.000
_cell.length_c   1.000
_cell.angle_alpha   90.00
_cell.angle_beta   90.00
_cell.angle_gamma   90.00
#
_symmetry.space_group_name_H-M   'P 1'
#
loop_
_entity.id
_entity.type
_entity.pdbx_description
1 polymer ?
#
loop_
_entity_poly.entity_id
_entity_poly.type
_entity_poly.pdbx_seq_one_letter_code
_entity_poly.pdbx_strand_id
1 'polypeptide(L)'
;KSLRLEDWQEVSKRVSQETNIERTDTQCRNRLDTLKKKYRREKMKVEAAGGGGDGCKWPFYRKMDMMLNPPPQQLRASLSCGVDSGEYVFMDPKAYLNRANGLDEMRDSPGNSESWKDDGENISDGLPPNGKSSRGSRVGGSFRLLADSIQKFSEIYEKIEVSKRKQMVELENMRMDFHRQLETQRRQILERAQAEIAKIRQGDEDDDDNDLSADD
;
A
#
# COMPACT_ATOMS: atom_id res chain seq x y z
N LYS A 1 -17.76 -3.23 7.06
CA LYS A 1 -17.09 -4.51 6.75
C LYS A 1 -17.19 -5.41 7.98
N SER A 2 -17.60 -6.68 7.83
CA SER A 2 -17.66 -7.65 8.94
C SER A 2 -16.31 -8.37 9.05
N LEU A 3 -15.90 -8.72 10.27
CA LEU A 3 -14.65 -9.47 10.53
C LEU A 3 -14.84 -10.96 10.18
N ARG A 4 -13.78 -11.60 9.69
CA ARG A 4 -13.76 -13.05 9.39
C ARG A 4 -13.69 -13.87 10.69
N LEU A 5 -13.93 -15.19 10.60
CA LEU A 5 -13.91 -16.08 11.78
C LEU A 5 -12.53 -16.06 12.46
N GLU A 6 -11.47 -16.09 11.68
CA GLU A 6 -10.08 -16.08 12.14
C GLU A 6 -9.77 -14.77 12.89
N ASP A 7 -10.25 -13.63 12.38
CA ASP A 7 -10.09 -12.33 13.04
C ASP A 7 -10.75 -12.32 14.42
N TRP A 8 -11.91 -12.98 14.56
CA TRP A 8 -12.62 -13.07 15.82
C TRP A 8 -11.93 -13.95 16.85
N GLN A 9 -11.21 -14.99 16.40
CA GLN A 9 -10.37 -15.80 17.30
C GLN A 9 -9.20 -15.00 17.86
N GLU A 10 -8.54 -14.19 17.03
CA GLU A 10 -7.47 -13.30 17.49
C GLU A 10 -8.01 -12.22 18.44
N VAL A 11 -9.16 -11.62 18.14
CA VAL A 11 -9.85 -10.69 19.06
C VAL A 11 -10.12 -11.37 20.40
N SER A 12 -10.62 -12.62 20.38
CA SER A 12 -10.89 -13.39 21.59
C SER A 12 -9.63 -13.58 22.44
N LYS A 13 -8.55 -14.02 21.80
CA LYS A 13 -7.25 -14.24 22.43
C LYS A 13 -6.71 -12.95 23.06
N ARG A 14 -6.74 -11.84 22.32
CA ARG A 14 -6.28 -10.52 22.81
C ARG A 14 -7.12 -10.04 23.99
N VAL A 15 -8.44 -10.15 23.91
CA VAL A 15 -9.35 -9.77 25.00
C VAL A 15 -9.09 -10.63 26.24
N SER A 16 -8.82 -11.92 26.07
CA SER A 16 -8.52 -12.79 27.20
C SER A 16 -7.19 -12.48 27.88
N GLN A 17 -6.16 -12.17 27.10
CA GLN A 17 -4.87 -11.72 27.63
C GLN A 17 -5.02 -10.40 28.42
N GLU A 18 -5.74 -9.43 27.87
CA GLU A 18 -5.87 -8.11 28.49
C GLU A 18 -6.76 -8.13 29.75
N THR A 19 -7.78 -8.99 29.77
CA THR A 19 -8.73 -9.07 30.89
C THR A 19 -8.37 -10.15 31.91
N ASN A 20 -7.34 -10.96 31.64
CA ASN A 20 -7.00 -12.18 32.38
C ASN A 20 -8.21 -13.11 32.60
N ILE A 21 -9.16 -13.12 31.66
CA ILE A 21 -10.39 -13.93 31.69
C ILE A 21 -10.55 -14.60 30.33
N GLU A 22 -10.70 -15.92 30.31
CA GLU A 22 -10.99 -16.63 29.07
C GLU A 22 -12.35 -16.18 28.49
N ARG A 23 -12.30 -15.74 27.23
CA ARG A 23 -13.43 -15.30 26.43
C ARG A 23 -13.42 -16.09 25.14
N THR A 24 -14.62 -16.40 24.65
CA THR A 24 -14.80 -17.00 23.32
C THR A 24 -15.08 -15.92 22.28
N ASP A 25 -14.78 -16.23 21.02
CA ASP A 25 -15.00 -15.37 19.87
C ASP A 25 -16.48 -14.92 19.79
N THR A 26 -17.40 -15.82 20.14
CA THR A 26 -18.85 -15.56 20.17
C THR A 26 -19.22 -14.58 21.28
N GLN A 27 -18.58 -14.65 22.45
CA GLN A 27 -18.81 -13.69 23.53
C GLN A 27 -18.31 -12.28 23.13
N CYS A 28 -17.16 -12.20 22.48
CA CYS A 28 -16.61 -10.94 21.96
C CYS A 28 -17.54 -10.32 20.90
N ARG A 29 -18.06 -11.14 19.97
CA ARG A 29 -19.05 -10.72 18.97
C ARG A 29 -20.31 -10.13 19.60
N ASN A 30 -20.96 -10.89 20.48
CA ASN A 30 -22.19 -10.48 21.16
C ASN A 30 -22.00 -9.18 21.96
N ARG A 31 -20.82 -9.02 22.59
CA ARG A 31 -20.46 -7.80 23.31
C ARG A 31 -20.31 -6.62 22.36
N LEU A 32 -19.61 -6.77 21.23
CA LEU A 32 -19.46 -5.70 20.24
C LEU A 32 -20.82 -5.29 19.65
N ASP A 33 -21.71 -6.23 19.37
CA ASP A 33 -23.04 -5.94 18.83
C ASP A 33 -23.91 -5.18 19.82
N THR A 34 -23.83 -5.54 21.10
CA THR A 34 -24.49 -4.80 22.18
C THR A 34 -23.94 -3.37 22.28
N LEU A 35 -22.63 -3.19 22.18
CA LEU A 35 -21.99 -1.87 22.18
C LEU A 35 -22.40 -1.04 20.95
N LYS A 36 -22.42 -1.63 19.75
CA LYS A 36 -22.88 -0.98 18.52
C LYS A 36 -24.36 -0.57 18.60
N LYS A 37 -25.22 -1.41 19.19
CA LYS A 37 -26.65 -1.09 19.40
C LYS A 37 -26.84 0.06 20.38
N LYS A 38 -26.03 0.12 21.44
CA LYS A 38 -26.05 1.25 22.38
C LYS A 38 -25.52 2.53 21.73
N TYR A 39 -24.41 2.42 21.00
CA TYR A 39 -23.81 3.52 20.25
C TYR A 39 -24.79 4.17 19.27
N ARG A 40 -25.52 3.39 18.46
CA ARG A 40 -26.53 3.94 17.53
C ARG A 40 -27.61 4.79 18.23
N ARG A 41 -28.08 4.36 19.41
CA ARG A 41 -29.05 5.12 20.21
C ARG A 41 -28.44 6.40 20.79
N GLU A 42 -27.21 6.33 21.28
CA GLU A 42 -26.53 7.51 21.82
C GLU A 42 -26.15 8.51 20.71
N LYS A 43 -25.82 8.03 19.50
CA LYS A 43 -25.51 8.88 18.34
C LYS A 43 -26.69 9.77 17.96
N MET A 44 -27.88 9.19 17.86
CA MET A 44 -29.11 9.95 17.57
C MET A 44 -29.38 11.04 18.63
N LYS A 45 -29.05 10.77 19.91
CA LYS A 45 -29.22 11.76 20.98
C LYS A 45 -28.19 12.90 20.88
N VAL A 46 -26.95 12.58 20.52
CA VAL A 46 -25.88 13.58 20.36
C VAL A 46 -26.15 14.46 19.13
N GLU A 47 -26.62 13.88 18.03
CA GLU A 47 -27.03 14.61 16.84
C GLU A 47 -28.20 15.56 17.13
N ALA A 48 -29.22 15.09 17.87
CA ALA A 48 -30.34 15.93 18.30
C ALA A 48 -29.93 17.06 19.27
N ALA A 49 -28.83 16.90 20.00
CA ALA A 49 -28.32 17.87 20.97
C ALA A 49 -27.30 18.87 20.39
N GLY A 50 -27.16 18.95 19.06
CA GLY A 50 -26.29 19.94 18.40
C GLY A 50 -24.86 19.47 18.14
N GLY A 51 -24.61 18.15 18.07
CA GLY A 51 -23.37 17.59 17.53
C GLY A 51 -22.15 17.61 18.46
N GLY A 52 -22.29 18.15 19.68
CA GLY A 52 -21.25 18.11 20.72
C GLY A 52 -21.27 16.78 21.48
N GLY A 53 -20.28 15.92 21.26
CA GLY A 53 -20.11 14.65 21.98
C GLY A 53 -19.97 14.80 23.51
N ASP A 54 -19.79 16.03 24.00
CA ASP A 54 -19.65 16.36 25.43
C ASP A 54 -20.96 16.26 26.22
N GLY A 55 -22.11 16.09 25.55
CA GLY A 55 -23.40 15.81 26.19
C GLY A 55 -23.70 14.32 26.44
N CYS A 56 -22.89 13.40 25.91
CA CYS A 56 -23.17 11.96 26.04
C CYS A 56 -22.68 11.40 27.38
N LYS A 57 -23.62 10.98 28.24
CA LYS A 57 -23.33 10.37 29.56
C LYS A 57 -22.61 9.03 29.46
N TRP A 58 -22.45 8.46 28.26
CA TRP A 58 -21.87 7.15 28.09
C TRP A 58 -20.37 7.23 27.78
N PRO A 59 -19.48 6.80 28.70
CA PRO A 59 -18.03 7.01 28.56
C PRO A 59 -17.41 6.30 27.34
N PHE A 60 -18.07 5.27 26.79
CA PHE A 60 -17.58 4.57 25.59
C PHE A 60 -18.02 5.24 24.28
N TYR A 61 -18.87 6.27 24.32
CA TYR A 61 -19.40 6.91 23.11
C TYR A 61 -18.29 7.46 22.22
N ARG A 62 -17.42 8.33 22.77
CA ARG A 62 -16.30 8.94 22.01
C ARG A 62 -15.38 7.88 21.40
N LYS A 63 -15.04 6.82 22.15
CA LYS A 63 -14.20 5.72 21.66
C LYS A 63 -14.88 4.92 20.55
N MET A 64 -16.17 4.63 20.69
CA MET A 64 -16.96 3.94 19.66
C MET A 64 -17.13 4.81 18.40
N ASP A 65 -17.33 6.12 18.56
CA ASP A 65 -17.50 7.05 17.45
C ASP A 65 -16.23 7.16 16.62
N MET A 66 -15.06 7.30 17.27
CA MET A 66 -13.77 7.33 16.57
C MET A 66 -13.49 6.03 15.78
N MET A 67 -13.91 4.87 16.29
CA MET A 67 -13.72 3.59 15.59
C MET A 67 -14.71 3.38 14.43
N LEU A 68 -15.91 3.94 14.51
CA LEU A 68 -16.98 3.70 13.53
C LEU A 68 -17.13 4.85 12.51
N ASN A 69 -16.77 6.08 12.88
CA ASN A 69 -16.76 7.28 12.04
C ASN A 69 -15.44 8.07 12.24
N PRO A 70 -14.28 7.52 11.82
CA PRO A 70 -13.03 8.24 11.93
C PRO A 70 -13.10 9.55 11.13
N PRO A 71 -12.58 10.69 11.66
CA PRO A 71 -12.56 11.94 10.92
C PRO A 71 -11.69 11.81 9.65
N PRO A 72 -11.95 12.59 8.59
CA PRO A 72 -11.23 12.50 7.32
C PRO A 72 -9.69 12.58 7.44
N GLN A 73 -9.19 13.27 8.48
CA GLN A 73 -7.77 13.37 8.79
C GLN A 73 -7.14 12.05 9.27
N GLN A 74 -7.87 11.22 10.03
CA GLN A 74 -7.42 9.87 10.41
C GLN A 74 -7.53 8.89 9.25
N LEU A 75 -8.52 9.06 8.36
CA LEU A 75 -8.58 8.28 7.12
C LEU A 75 -7.34 8.58 6.26
N ARG A 76 -6.87 9.83 6.13
CA ARG A 76 -5.62 10.13 5.39
C ARG A 76 -4.36 9.51 6.02
N ALA A 77 -4.28 9.44 7.35
CA ALA A 77 -3.18 8.73 8.03
C ALA A 77 -3.29 7.20 7.91
N SER A 78 -4.51 6.68 7.79
CA SER A 78 -4.82 5.25 7.66
C SER A 78 -4.92 4.74 6.22
N LEU A 79 -4.87 5.64 5.22
CA LEU A 79 -4.95 5.38 3.78
C LEU A 79 -3.58 5.50 3.07
N SER A 80 -2.48 5.58 3.81
CA SER A 80 -1.12 5.44 3.26
C SER A 80 -0.79 3.99 2.82
N CYS A 81 -1.71 3.04 2.94
CA CYS A 81 -1.54 1.69 2.43
C CYS A 81 -2.80 1.24 1.67
N GLY A 82 -2.81 1.48 0.36
CA GLY A 82 -3.80 0.93 -0.55
C GLY A 82 -3.65 -0.59 -0.63
N VAL A 83 -4.65 -1.30 -0.13
CA VAL A 83 -4.93 -2.71 -0.46
C VAL A 83 -6.42 -2.82 -0.68
N ASP A 84 -6.82 -2.93 -1.95
CA ASP A 84 -8.15 -3.42 -2.31
C ASP A 84 -8.01 -4.54 -3.35
N SER A 85 -8.63 -5.67 -3.03
CA SER A 85 -9.02 -6.73 -3.98
C SER A 85 -7.94 -7.48 -4.76
N GLY A 86 -6.85 -7.90 -4.13
CA GLY A 86 -5.98 -8.97 -4.68
C GLY A 86 -5.22 -8.61 -5.97
N GLU A 87 -5.39 -7.40 -6.48
CA GLU A 87 -4.63 -6.83 -7.58
C GLU A 87 -3.92 -5.57 -7.07
N TYR A 88 -2.60 -5.66 -6.99
CA TYR A 88 -1.74 -4.56 -6.57
C TYR A 88 -1.64 -3.54 -7.72
N VAL A 89 -2.61 -2.63 -7.84
CA VAL A 89 -2.48 -1.47 -8.74
C VAL A 89 -1.65 -0.38 -8.05
N PHE A 90 -0.34 -0.55 -8.15
CA PHE A 90 0.61 0.55 -8.06
C PHE A 90 0.37 1.43 -9.29
N MET A 91 -0.22 2.62 -9.14
CA MET A 91 -0.10 3.62 -10.20
C MET A 91 1.40 3.90 -10.37
N ASP A 92 1.92 3.54 -11.54
CA ASP A 92 3.35 3.55 -11.85
C ASP A 92 3.97 4.96 -11.62
N PRO A 93 4.84 5.14 -10.62
CA PRO A 93 5.54 6.39 -10.36
C PRO A 93 6.48 6.79 -11.49
N LYS A 94 6.90 5.85 -12.36
CA LYS A 94 7.70 6.18 -13.55
C LYS A 94 6.89 6.91 -14.62
N ALA A 95 5.56 6.77 -14.63
CA ALA A 95 4.69 7.51 -15.53
C ALA A 95 4.67 9.02 -15.22
N TYR A 96 4.92 9.41 -13.96
CA TYR A 96 5.00 10.81 -13.52
C TYR A 96 6.38 11.43 -13.76
N LEU A 97 7.46 10.66 -13.58
CA LEU A 97 8.82 11.17 -13.76
C LEU A 97 9.25 11.27 -15.23
N ASN A 98 8.77 10.38 -16.10
CA ASN A 98 9.09 10.43 -17.54
C ASN A 98 8.23 11.43 -18.33
N ARG A 99 7.15 11.96 -17.75
CA ARG A 99 6.27 12.95 -18.42
C ARG A 99 6.57 14.40 -18.02
N ALA A 100 7.58 14.62 -17.18
CA ALA A 100 7.94 15.95 -16.68
C ALA A 100 8.81 16.80 -17.65
N ASN A 101 9.22 16.25 -18.80
CA ASN A 101 10.01 17.01 -19.77
C ASN A 101 9.30 17.09 -21.12
N GLY A 102 8.66 18.23 -21.38
CA GLY A 102 8.31 18.73 -22.71
C GLY A 102 6.93 18.33 -23.22
N LEU A 103 6.05 19.34 -23.35
CA LEU A 103 4.82 19.35 -24.17
C LEU A 103 3.54 18.75 -23.56
N ASP A 104 3.15 19.14 -22.34
CA ASP A 104 1.71 19.14 -21.98
C ASP A 104 1.35 20.57 -21.54
N GLU A 105 0.82 21.34 -22.50
CA GLU A 105 0.36 22.70 -22.29
C GLU A 105 -0.78 22.72 -21.26
N MET A 106 -0.56 23.50 -20.20
CA MET A 106 -1.55 24.15 -19.34
C MET A 106 -3.01 23.72 -19.59
N ARG A 107 -3.48 22.72 -18.83
CA ARG A 107 -4.92 22.52 -18.65
C ARG A 107 -5.41 23.50 -17.59
N ASP A 108 -5.84 24.67 -18.04
CA ASP A 108 -6.59 25.63 -17.26
C ASP A 108 -7.85 24.98 -16.64
N SER A 109 -8.12 25.28 -15.38
CA SER A 109 -9.45 25.15 -14.80
C SER A 109 -9.65 26.22 -13.72
N PRO A 110 -10.87 26.78 -13.65
CA PRO A 110 -11.09 28.21 -13.49
C PRO A 110 -11.08 28.66 -12.04
N GLY A 111 -10.73 29.93 -11.85
CA GLY A 111 -10.90 30.64 -10.58
C GLY A 111 -12.36 30.63 -10.13
N ASN A 112 -12.57 30.32 -8.84
CA ASN A 112 -13.72 30.79 -8.11
C ASN A 112 -13.25 31.95 -7.22
N SER A 113 -13.24 33.14 -7.81
CA SER A 113 -13.12 34.41 -7.10
C SER A 113 -14.52 34.85 -6.67
N GLU A 114 -14.94 34.45 -5.49
CA GLU A 114 -16.09 35.09 -4.81
C GLU A 114 -15.55 36.32 -4.08
N SER A 115 -15.94 37.47 -4.62
CA SER A 115 -15.63 38.84 -4.20
C SER A 115 -16.08 39.13 -2.76
N TRP A 116 -15.16 39.61 -1.93
CA TRP A 116 -15.50 40.48 -0.80
C TRP A 116 -14.78 41.81 -1.01
N LYS A 117 -15.54 42.84 -1.37
CA LYS A 117 -15.10 44.23 -1.36
C LYS A 117 -15.64 44.92 -0.10
N ASP A 118 -14.94 46.00 0.27
CA ASP A 118 -15.36 47.16 1.06
C ASP A 118 -14.86 47.21 2.52
N ASP A 119 -13.66 47.78 2.66
CA ASP A 119 -13.35 49.07 3.31
C ASP A 119 -13.86 49.35 4.75
N GLY A 120 -12.92 49.64 5.67
CA GLY A 120 -13.24 50.13 7.02
C GLY A 120 -12.17 49.98 8.12
N GLU A 121 -10.96 50.53 7.90
CA GLU A 121 -10.14 51.30 8.87
C GLU A 121 -10.05 50.86 10.36
N ASN A 122 -8.88 50.38 10.82
CA ASN A 122 -8.07 51.06 11.85
C ASN A 122 -6.70 50.38 12.10
N ILE A 123 -5.75 51.23 12.44
CA ILE A 123 -4.29 51.11 12.55
C ILE A 123 -3.84 50.27 13.76
N SER A 124 -2.83 49.41 13.61
CA SER A 124 -1.71 49.28 14.56
C SER A 124 -0.64 48.32 14.03
N ASP A 125 0.49 48.88 13.59
CA ASP A 125 1.76 48.15 13.50
C ASP A 125 2.11 47.56 14.88
N GLY A 126 2.20 46.23 14.96
CA GLY A 126 2.35 45.52 16.23
C GLY A 126 3.29 44.33 16.14
N LEU A 127 4.53 44.57 15.68
CA LEU A 127 5.67 43.71 16.01
C LEU A 127 5.64 43.39 17.51
N PRO A 128 5.84 42.13 17.93
CA PRO A 128 5.85 41.78 19.35
C PRO A 128 7.02 42.48 20.05
N PRO A 129 6.82 43.05 21.25
CA PRO A 129 7.87 43.77 21.94
C PRO A 129 8.94 42.81 22.46
N ASN A 130 10.19 43.26 22.35
CA ASN A 130 11.36 42.68 23.00
C ASN A 130 11.13 42.52 24.51
N GLY A 131 10.70 41.34 24.93
CA GLY A 131 10.77 40.86 26.30
C GLY A 131 12.00 39.98 26.45
N LYS A 132 13.10 40.54 26.97
CA LYS A 132 14.21 39.75 27.51
C LYS A 132 13.66 38.88 28.65
N SER A 133 13.48 37.59 28.40
CA SER A 133 13.40 36.60 29.46
C SER A 133 14.05 35.29 29.01
N SER A 134 15.03 34.90 29.81
CA SER A 134 15.89 33.74 29.66
C SER A 134 15.09 32.44 29.66
N ARG A 135 15.07 31.70 28.53
CA ARG A 135 14.95 30.21 28.50
C ARG A 135 15.14 29.61 27.10
N GLY A 136 16.30 29.84 26.50
CA GLY A 136 16.78 28.98 25.41
C GLY A 136 17.14 27.60 25.97
N SER A 137 16.30 26.58 25.76
CA SER A 137 16.70 25.16 25.87
C SER A 137 15.63 24.12 25.49
N ARG A 138 14.37 24.48 25.18
CA ARG A 138 13.30 23.47 24.97
C ARG A 138 12.81 23.29 23.53
N VAL A 139 12.79 24.33 22.70
CA VAL A 139 12.31 24.25 21.30
C VAL A 139 13.33 23.56 20.38
N GLY A 140 14.63 23.81 20.59
CA GLY A 140 15.70 23.13 19.84
C GLY A 140 15.74 21.61 20.05
N GLY A 141 15.22 21.13 21.19
CA GLY A 141 15.10 19.69 21.44
C GLY A 141 14.04 19.01 20.57
N SER A 142 12.90 19.67 20.31
CA SER A 142 11.81 19.10 19.51
C SER A 142 12.15 18.98 18.03
N PHE A 143 12.82 19.99 17.46
CA PHE A 143 13.26 19.93 16.07
C PHE A 143 14.37 18.91 15.87
N ARG A 144 15.26 18.75 16.87
CA ARG A 144 16.30 17.74 16.83
C ARG A 144 15.73 16.32 16.85
N LEU A 145 14.74 16.06 17.71
CA LEU A 145 14.03 14.77 17.72
C LEU A 145 13.32 14.47 16.38
N LEU A 146 12.78 15.49 15.72
CA LEU A 146 12.18 15.33 14.39
C LEU A 146 13.24 14.98 13.34
N ALA A 147 14.36 15.70 13.31
CA ALA A 147 15.46 15.43 12.39
C ALA A 147 16.03 14.02 12.59
N ASP A 148 16.26 13.60 13.84
CA ASP A 148 16.75 12.26 14.19
C ASP A 148 15.75 11.16 13.75
N SER A 149 14.44 11.44 13.86
CA SER A 149 13.39 10.51 13.43
C SER A 149 13.32 10.39 11.91
N ILE A 150 13.45 11.50 11.18
CA ILE A 150 13.51 11.52 9.70
C ILE A 150 14.76 10.77 9.21
N GLN A 151 15.90 10.98 9.85
CA GLN A 151 17.14 10.30 9.49
C GLN A 151 17.03 8.78 9.69
N LYS A 152 16.51 8.31 10.83
CA LYS A 152 16.24 6.89 11.05
C LYS A 152 15.30 6.29 10.02
N PHE A 153 14.27 7.04 9.63
CA PHE A 153 13.36 6.59 8.58
C PHE A 153 14.07 6.47 7.23
N SER A 154 14.93 7.44 6.88
CA SER A 154 15.74 7.42 5.66
C SER A 154 16.64 6.19 5.60
N GLU A 155 17.35 5.88 6.69
CA GLU A 155 18.23 4.71 6.76
C GLU A 155 17.48 3.38 6.58
N ILE A 156 16.26 3.28 7.13
CA ILE A 156 15.40 2.10 6.95
C ILE A 156 14.94 2.00 5.49
N TYR A 157 14.50 3.12 4.91
CA TYR A 157 14.03 3.15 3.52
C TYR A 157 15.13 2.81 2.52
N GLU A 158 16.34 3.34 2.73
CA GLU A 158 17.51 3.02 1.92
C GLU A 158 17.80 1.53 1.92
N LYS A 159 17.82 0.88 3.10
CA LYS A 159 18.01 -0.57 3.23
C LYS A 159 16.95 -1.36 2.47
N ILE A 160 15.68 -0.94 2.56
CA ILE A 160 14.57 -1.59 1.86
C ILE A 160 14.76 -1.48 0.35
N GLU A 161 15.06 -0.29 -0.17
CA GLU A 161 15.23 -0.06 -1.60
C GLU A 161 16.45 -0.78 -2.17
N VAL A 162 17.56 -0.85 -1.42
CA VAL A 162 18.73 -1.66 -1.78
C VAL A 162 18.36 -3.15 -1.84
N SER A 163 17.64 -3.66 -0.83
CA SER A 163 17.18 -5.05 -0.81
C SER A 163 16.28 -5.39 -1.99
N LYS A 164 15.30 -4.52 -2.30
CA LYS A 164 14.40 -4.69 -3.46
C LYS A 164 15.16 -4.72 -4.79
N ARG A 165 16.11 -3.80 -5.00
CA ARG A 165 16.92 -3.79 -6.23
C ARG A 165 17.73 -5.08 -6.36
N LYS A 166 18.31 -5.57 -5.26
CA LYS A 166 19.05 -6.83 -5.24
C LYS A 166 18.15 -8.01 -5.63
N GLN A 167 16.96 -8.11 -5.03
CA GLN A 167 15.99 -9.16 -5.37
C GLN A 167 15.52 -9.09 -6.82
N MET A 168 15.30 -7.89 -7.35
CA MET A 168 14.90 -7.70 -8.75
C MET A 168 15.98 -8.23 -9.72
N VAL A 169 17.25 -7.95 -9.42
CA VAL A 169 18.38 -8.46 -10.22
C VAL A 169 18.48 -9.99 -10.12
N GLU A 170 18.29 -10.55 -8.93
CA GLU A 170 18.35 -12.01 -8.73
C GLU A 170 17.22 -12.74 -9.50
N LEU A 171 16.00 -12.20 -9.49
CA LEU A 171 14.88 -12.72 -10.27
C LEU A 171 15.13 -12.63 -11.77
N GLU A 172 15.71 -11.51 -12.23
CA GLU A 172 16.08 -11.31 -13.64
C GLU A 172 17.14 -12.33 -14.09
N ASN A 173 18.16 -12.58 -13.26
CA ASN A 173 19.18 -13.58 -13.53
C ASN A 173 18.57 -14.98 -13.65
N MET A 174 17.72 -15.39 -12.70
CA MET A 174 17.04 -16.69 -12.77
C MET A 174 16.15 -16.81 -14.01
N ARG A 175 15.45 -15.74 -14.39
CA ARG A 175 14.63 -15.71 -15.61
C ARG A 175 15.48 -15.93 -16.86
N MET A 176 16.61 -15.23 -16.95
CA MET A 176 17.55 -15.36 -18.07
C MET A 176 18.17 -16.76 -18.13
N ASP A 177 18.59 -17.33 -16.99
CA ASP A 177 19.16 -18.67 -16.93
C ASP A 177 18.14 -19.74 -17.35
N PHE A 178 16.91 -19.66 -16.86
CA PHE A 178 15.85 -20.58 -17.26
C PHE A 178 15.55 -20.46 -18.76
N HIS A 179 15.49 -19.25 -19.30
CA HIS A 179 15.28 -19.03 -20.73
C HIS A 179 16.41 -19.65 -21.55
N ARG A 180 17.67 -19.44 -21.15
CA ARG A 180 18.85 -20.03 -21.81
C ARG A 180 18.84 -21.56 -21.76
N GLN A 181 18.43 -22.15 -20.63
CA GLN A 181 18.31 -23.60 -20.49
C GLN A 181 17.22 -24.16 -21.42
N LEU A 182 16.06 -23.50 -21.49
CA LEU A 182 14.98 -23.88 -22.40
C LEU A 182 15.39 -23.80 -23.87
N GLU A 183 16.06 -22.73 -24.28
CA GLU A 183 16.57 -22.60 -25.65
C GLU A 183 17.59 -23.69 -25.99
N THR A 184 18.44 -24.05 -25.04
CA THR A 184 19.43 -25.12 -25.20
C THR A 184 18.74 -26.47 -25.37
N GLN A 185 17.77 -26.79 -24.52
CA GLN A 185 16.99 -28.03 -24.63
C GLN A 185 16.22 -28.11 -25.93
N ARG A 186 15.56 -27.02 -26.34
CA ARG A 186 14.85 -26.93 -27.61
C ARG A 186 15.78 -27.21 -28.78
N ARG A 187 16.97 -26.58 -28.81
CA ARG A 187 17.96 -26.80 -29.86
C ARG A 187 18.41 -28.25 -29.93
N GLN A 188 18.72 -28.87 -28.78
CA GLN A 188 19.12 -30.28 -28.73
C GLN A 188 18.04 -31.23 -29.25
N ILE A 189 16.76 -30.97 -28.95
CA ILE A 189 15.65 -31.81 -29.44
C ILE A 189 15.53 -31.68 -30.96
N LEU A 190 15.55 -30.45 -31.50
CA LEU A 190 15.49 -30.24 -32.94
C LEU A 190 16.68 -30.87 -33.67
N GLU A 191 17.89 -30.70 -33.14
CA GLU A 191 19.11 -31.25 -33.74
C GLU A 191 19.08 -32.79 -33.78
N ARG A 192 18.64 -33.44 -32.68
CA ARG A 192 18.45 -34.90 -32.66
C ARG A 192 17.39 -35.35 -33.65
N ALA A 193 16.24 -34.68 -33.71
CA ALA A 193 15.18 -35.01 -34.64
C ALA A 193 15.64 -34.85 -36.10
N GLN A 194 16.38 -33.79 -36.43
CA GLN A 194 16.95 -33.59 -37.77
C GLN A 194 17.97 -34.66 -38.12
N ALA A 195 18.85 -35.03 -37.20
CA ALA A 195 19.83 -36.10 -37.40
C ALA A 195 19.14 -37.46 -37.63
N GLU A 196 18.04 -37.74 -36.93
CA GLU A 196 17.25 -38.96 -37.12
C GLU A 196 16.53 -38.97 -38.48
N ILE A 197 15.91 -37.86 -38.88
CA ILE A 197 15.30 -37.70 -40.21
C ILE A 197 16.33 -37.87 -41.34
N ALA A 198 17.53 -37.31 -41.18
CA ALA A 198 18.60 -37.44 -42.16
C ALA A 198 19.09 -38.90 -42.31
N LYS A 199 19.18 -39.65 -41.21
CA LYS A 199 19.51 -41.08 -41.25
C LYS A 199 18.47 -41.92 -41.98
N ILE A 200 17.18 -41.64 -41.75
CA ILE A 200 16.09 -42.32 -42.46
C ILE A 200 16.20 -42.02 -43.96
N ARG A 201 16.41 -40.76 -44.34
CA ARG A 201 16.55 -40.35 -45.75
C ARG A 201 17.74 -41.00 -46.46
N GLN A 202 18.88 -41.17 -45.80
CA GLN A 202 20.04 -41.84 -46.39
C GLN A 202 19.84 -43.35 -46.53
N GLY A 203 19.19 -44.00 -45.55
CA GLY A 203 18.86 -45.42 -45.66
C GLY A 203 17.90 -45.73 -46.82
N ASP A 204 16.99 -44.81 -47.15
CA ASP A 204 16.10 -44.94 -48.31
C ASP A 204 16.81 -44.72 -49.66
N GLU A 205 17.95 -44.01 -49.70
CA GLU A 205 18.75 -43.78 -50.93
C GLU A 205 19.74 -44.94 -51.21
N ASP A 206 20.28 -45.60 -50.18
CA ASP A 206 21.21 -46.73 -50.33
C ASP A 206 20.51 -48.06 -50.74
N ASP A 207 19.20 -48.18 -50.53
CA ASP A 207 18.41 -49.38 -50.91
C ASP A 207 17.96 -49.37 -52.39
N ASP A 208 17.91 -48.20 -53.05
CA ASP A 208 17.54 -48.06 -54.48
C ASP A 208 18.71 -48.37 -55.45
N ASP A 209 19.96 -48.33 -54.99
CA ASP A 209 21.15 -48.62 -55.82
C ASP A 209 21.47 -50.12 -55.95
N ASN A 210 20.79 -51.00 -55.20
CA ASN A 210 21.03 -52.46 -55.19
C ASN A 210 20.10 -53.28 -56.10
N ASP A 211 19.12 -52.67 -56.78
CA ASP A 211 18.10 -53.40 -57.59
C ASP A 211 18.23 -53.22 -59.12
N LEU A 212 19.38 -52.74 -59.63
CA LEU A 212 19.62 -52.54 -61.07
C LEU A 212 20.75 -53.40 -61.68
N SER A 213 21.09 -54.55 -61.09
CA SER A 213 22.04 -55.48 -61.73
C SER A 213 21.64 -56.94 -61.59
N ALA A 214 20.56 -57.36 -62.27
CA ALA A 214 20.30 -58.77 -62.56
C ALA A 214 19.36 -58.95 -63.76
N ASP A 215 19.82 -58.65 -64.98
CA ASP A 215 19.25 -59.23 -66.21
C ASP A 215 20.35 -59.29 -67.30
N ASP A 216 20.95 -60.47 -67.49
CA ASP A 216 21.58 -60.95 -68.73
C ASP A 216 21.22 -62.44 -68.92
#